data_AF-A0A819TPM6-F1
#
_entry.id   AF-A0A819TPM6-F1
#
_cell.length_a   1.000
_cell.length_b   1.000
_cell.length_c   1.000
_cell.angle_alpha   90.00
_cell.angle_beta   90.00
_cell.angle_gamma   90.00
#
_symmetry.space_group_name_H-M   'P 1'
#
loop_
_entity.id
_entity.type
_entity.pdbx_description
1 polymer ?
#
loop_
_entity_poly.entity_id
_entity_poly.type
_entity_poly.pdbx_seq_one_letter_code
_entity_poly.pdbx_strand_id
1 'polypeptide(L)'
;MGSTSTAQYTRMGRRPQQSTYLPSIGTFDTRTSSAPPYSGLLTRSLSLSWRPSTYYRSARVEPTQSLNISTAQPFSSSNYLNNIDNVKVPPIFPSARQALYTRYTPKDWHNAQMTNYLASDKIRSAAERLRSDAIRLAREKDEQSFKNNAESSKRLGERINDIEYWKNELEKTKNKLKNKIDDVEFKRREVERQLAETEKPLRIAQENLYEREKRQGIDLVHDNVERELIREIDTIKLTQQKLRQMLERLNTQNALNRASLHELELDAQDKFRARVLDSAAHHIKTTSRGINFYEGIENVDNTVSVPETWTRYTEENIRRALSEMSQSDELLNASNQLMAASNNDMWSQWNHVNVSLENRVQEEQVAKHKIQAHLEKILQEIFDVEQNIEFLKKTIADKEAFLQVAQTRLETRTRRPNVEACRDPAMHRLIQEVHDLHATIADLHGKLRQEENAVQHLLRTKSTLEQDLAIKNNSLFIDSDKVMGIRRTFTMGAPEKSSVTSVTFSHPRGLIAV
;
A
#
# COMPACT_ATOMS: atom_id res chain seq x y z
N MET A 1 26.39 -64.44 12.04
CA MET A 1 25.22 -64.89 12.85
C MET A 1 24.11 -63.89 12.58
N GLY A 2 22.95 -64.20 11.99
CA GLY A 2 22.24 -65.49 11.96
C GLY A 2 21.37 -65.62 13.22
N SER A 3 20.04 -65.74 13.16
CA SER A 3 19.12 -65.87 12.01
C SER A 3 17.66 -65.61 12.43
N THR A 4 16.75 -65.35 11.48
CA THR A 4 15.29 -65.43 11.70
C THR A 4 14.57 -65.88 10.43
N SER A 5 13.71 -66.90 10.54
CA SER A 5 13.00 -67.53 9.41
C SER A 5 11.59 -68.00 9.79
N THR A 6 10.56 -67.38 9.19
CA THR A 6 9.21 -67.91 8.82
C THR A 6 8.43 -66.70 8.26
N ALA A 7 7.88 -66.62 7.03
CA ALA A 7 7.26 -67.59 6.11
C ALA A 7 5.87 -68.10 6.59
N GLN A 8 4.81 -68.16 5.78
CA GLN A 8 4.59 -67.73 4.37
C GLN A 8 3.08 -67.70 4.03
N TYR A 9 2.69 -67.14 2.86
CA TYR A 9 1.57 -67.50 1.95
C TYR A 9 1.21 -66.26 1.08
N THR A 10 1.79 -66.07 -0.11
CA THR A 10 1.29 -66.45 -1.48
C THR A 10 -0.02 -65.75 -1.92
N ARG A 11 -0.20 -65.28 -3.16
CA ARG A 11 0.25 -65.78 -4.49
C ARG A 11 0.44 -64.67 -5.55
N MET A 12 1.34 -64.93 -6.54
CA MET A 12 1.42 -64.45 -7.96
C MET A 12 1.30 -62.93 -8.27
N GLY A 13 1.99 -62.29 -9.23
CA GLY A 13 2.84 -62.72 -10.37
C GLY A 13 2.31 -62.10 -11.69
N ARG A 14 3.08 -61.62 -12.69
CA ARG A 14 4.53 -61.53 -12.98
C ARG A 14 4.80 -60.35 -13.98
N ARG A 15 6.04 -59.88 -14.11
CA ARG A 15 6.55 -58.96 -15.19
C ARG A 15 7.24 -59.80 -16.32
N PRO A 16 7.94 -59.20 -17.32
CA PRO A 16 7.50 -58.28 -18.40
C PRO A 16 7.96 -58.80 -19.80
N GLN A 17 7.86 -58.00 -20.88
CA GLN A 17 8.73 -58.09 -22.09
C GLN A 17 8.78 -56.74 -22.85
N GLN A 18 9.76 -56.58 -23.75
CA GLN A 18 10.00 -55.39 -24.58
C GLN A 18 9.68 -55.68 -26.05
N SER A 19 9.25 -54.68 -26.82
CA SER A 19 9.48 -54.64 -28.27
C SER A 19 9.41 -53.21 -28.82
N THR A 20 10.28 -52.91 -29.78
CA THR A 20 10.39 -51.62 -30.48
C THR A 20 9.54 -51.65 -31.75
N TYR A 21 8.78 -50.59 -32.09
CA TYR A 21 8.48 -50.21 -33.48
C TYR A 21 8.05 -48.73 -33.58
N LEU A 22 8.06 -48.20 -34.81
CA LEU A 22 7.90 -46.77 -35.14
C LEU A 22 6.42 -46.32 -35.20
N PRO A 23 6.12 -45.02 -34.95
CA PRO A 23 4.80 -44.45 -35.21
C PRO A 23 4.57 -44.18 -36.71
N SER A 24 3.32 -44.36 -37.17
CA SER A 24 2.91 -44.05 -38.55
C SER A 24 2.50 -42.58 -38.71
N ILE A 25 2.66 -42.06 -39.93
CA ILE A 25 2.05 -40.79 -40.37
C ILE A 25 0.53 -41.01 -40.58
N GLY A 26 -0.29 -40.00 -40.25
CA GLY A 26 -1.74 -40.02 -40.44
C GLY A 26 -2.40 -38.65 -40.32
N THR A 27 -2.74 -38.07 -41.48
CA THR A 27 -3.84 -37.12 -41.76
C THR A 27 -4.43 -36.27 -40.62
N PHE A 28 -4.31 -34.94 -40.73
CA PHE A 28 -5.17 -33.96 -40.04
C PHE A 28 -6.34 -33.53 -40.95
N ASP A 29 -7.56 -33.55 -40.41
CA ASP A 29 -8.77 -32.97 -41.02
C ASP A 29 -8.97 -31.51 -40.59
N THR A 30 -9.62 -30.69 -41.44
CA THR A 30 -9.85 -29.25 -41.14
C THR A 30 -11.29 -28.81 -41.39
N ARG A 31 -12.06 -28.60 -40.32
CA ARG A 31 -13.40 -27.97 -40.26
C ARG A 31 -13.61 -27.35 -38.87
N THR A 32 -14.33 -26.24 -38.64
CA THR A 32 -14.83 -25.12 -39.47
C THR A 32 -15.27 -23.98 -38.53
N SER A 33 -15.05 -22.72 -38.90
CA SER A 33 -15.86 -21.51 -38.57
C SER A 33 -16.35 -21.23 -37.13
N SER A 34 -15.92 -20.09 -36.54
CA SER A 34 -16.84 -19.12 -35.89
C SER A 34 -16.16 -17.80 -35.45
N ALA A 35 -16.76 -16.65 -35.80
CA ALA A 35 -16.65 -15.35 -35.10
C ALA A 35 -17.89 -15.19 -34.16
N PRO A 36 -18.22 -14.05 -33.47
CA PRO A 36 -17.71 -12.66 -33.51
C PRO A 36 -17.58 -12.09 -32.05
N PRO A 37 -18.01 -10.85 -31.63
CA PRO A 37 -18.12 -9.52 -32.27
C PRO A 37 -17.52 -8.34 -31.46
N TYR A 38 -17.36 -7.16 -32.08
CA TYR A 38 -17.79 -5.86 -31.50
C TYR A 38 -17.96 -4.78 -32.60
N SER A 39 -18.68 -3.67 -32.33
CA SER A 39 -19.14 -2.75 -33.40
C SER A 39 -19.51 -1.31 -32.98
N GLY A 40 -19.14 -0.32 -33.82
CA GLY A 40 -19.70 1.05 -33.87
C GLY A 40 -19.00 2.11 -32.99
N LEU A 41 -19.17 3.44 -33.15
CA LEU A 41 -19.93 4.34 -34.05
C LEU A 41 -19.22 5.75 -34.01
N LEU A 42 -19.35 6.78 -34.87
CA LEU A 42 -19.96 7.02 -36.21
C LEU A 42 -19.47 8.41 -36.76
N THR A 43 -19.70 8.70 -38.06
CA THR A 43 -19.62 10.04 -38.74
C THR A 43 -18.26 10.77 -38.82
N ARG A 44 -17.93 11.65 -39.78
CA ARG A 44 -18.52 12.20 -41.06
C ARG A 44 -17.30 12.53 -41.97
N SER A 45 -17.36 12.73 -43.28
CA SER A 45 -18.35 13.41 -44.14
C SER A 45 -18.28 12.90 -45.60
N LEU A 46 -19.00 13.54 -46.55
CA LEU A 46 -19.18 13.10 -47.94
C LEU A 46 -18.67 14.14 -48.95
N SER A 47 -17.84 13.71 -49.91
CA SER A 47 -17.77 14.30 -51.25
C SER A 47 -17.22 13.30 -52.28
N LEU A 48 -18.12 12.75 -53.09
CA LEU A 48 -17.77 11.96 -54.29
C LEU A 48 -18.12 12.79 -55.53
N SER A 49 -17.25 12.78 -56.54
CA SER A 49 -17.53 13.32 -57.86
C SER A 49 -17.22 12.30 -58.96
N TRP A 50 -18.29 11.62 -59.39
CA TRP A 50 -18.48 11.00 -60.71
C TRP A 50 -17.60 9.81 -61.17
N ARG A 51 -18.26 8.98 -62.01
CA ARG A 51 -17.76 7.83 -62.78
C ARG A 51 -17.93 8.16 -64.29
N PRO A 52 -17.60 7.28 -65.24
CA PRO A 52 -16.33 6.57 -65.43
C PRO A 52 -15.83 6.73 -66.89
N SER A 53 -14.54 6.48 -67.16
CA SER A 53 -14.16 6.10 -68.54
C SER A 53 -12.96 5.16 -68.60
N THR A 54 -13.01 4.29 -69.58
CA THR A 54 -12.12 3.18 -69.89
C THR A 54 -10.66 3.57 -70.07
N TYR A 55 -9.74 2.82 -69.44
CA TYR A 55 -8.72 2.07 -70.20
C TYR A 55 -8.12 0.92 -69.37
N TYR A 56 -8.56 -0.30 -69.65
CA TYR A 56 -7.84 -1.50 -69.23
C TYR A 56 -6.60 -1.67 -70.12
N ARG A 57 -5.41 -1.78 -69.53
CA ARG A 57 -4.25 -2.34 -70.23
C ARG A 57 -3.47 -3.29 -69.34
N SER A 58 -4.04 -4.48 -69.14
CA SER A 58 -3.31 -5.62 -68.60
C SER A 58 -2.05 -5.86 -69.44
N ALA A 59 -0.89 -5.86 -68.80
CA ALA A 59 0.35 -6.23 -69.45
C ALA A 59 0.34 -7.73 -69.77
N ARG A 60 -0.10 -8.09 -70.99
CA ARG A 60 0.13 -9.44 -71.51
C ARG A 60 1.63 -9.60 -71.74
N VAL A 61 2.21 -10.60 -71.08
CA VAL A 61 3.51 -11.15 -71.46
C VAL A 61 3.32 -11.80 -72.84
N GLU A 62 3.84 -11.17 -73.90
CA GLU A 62 4.04 -11.89 -75.15
C GLU A 62 5.30 -12.77 -75.04
N PRO A 63 5.28 -14.01 -75.56
CA PRO A 63 6.50 -14.80 -75.69
C PRO A 63 7.44 -14.06 -76.66
N THR A 64 8.72 -13.93 -76.29
CA THR A 64 9.71 -13.18 -77.06
C THR A 64 9.76 -13.65 -78.52
N GLN A 65 9.35 -12.78 -79.44
CA GLN A 65 9.53 -13.03 -80.87
C GLN A 65 11.02 -13.24 -81.16
N SER A 66 11.34 -14.35 -81.84
CA SER A 66 12.72 -14.64 -82.22
C SER A 66 13.19 -13.61 -83.27
N LEU A 67 14.35 -12.98 -83.04
CA LEU A 67 14.96 -12.01 -83.95
C LEU A 67 15.60 -12.68 -85.18
N ASN A 68 14.83 -13.53 -85.86
CA ASN A 68 15.22 -14.26 -87.08
C ASN A 68 14.89 -13.46 -88.35
N ILE A 69 15.18 -12.16 -88.37
CA ILE A 69 15.16 -11.32 -89.58
C ILE A 69 16.61 -11.02 -89.97
N SER A 70 17.30 -12.04 -90.47
CA SER A 70 18.60 -11.90 -91.14
C SER A 70 18.84 -12.99 -92.21
N THR A 71 17.79 -13.46 -92.87
CA THR A 71 17.93 -14.03 -94.22
C THR A 71 17.87 -12.88 -95.22
N ALA A 72 19.00 -12.58 -95.85
CA ALA A 72 19.03 -11.61 -96.95
C ALA A 72 18.21 -12.20 -98.12
N GLN A 73 17.04 -11.61 -98.39
CA GLN A 73 16.32 -11.88 -99.63
C GLN A 73 17.25 -11.55 -100.81
N PRO A 74 17.43 -12.46 -101.78
CA PRO A 74 18.20 -12.15 -102.96
C PRO A 74 17.46 -11.06 -103.74
N PHE A 75 18.00 -9.84 -103.73
CA PHE A 75 17.52 -8.77 -104.61
C PHE A 75 17.68 -9.23 -106.06
N SER A 76 16.56 -9.56 -106.70
CA SER A 76 16.48 -9.86 -108.12
C SER A 76 16.67 -8.57 -108.92
N SER A 77 17.95 -8.20 -109.10
CA SER A 77 18.36 -7.11 -109.98
C SER A 77 17.79 -7.33 -111.38
N SER A 78 16.91 -6.41 -111.80
CA SER A 78 16.16 -6.55 -113.06
C SER A 78 17.09 -6.59 -114.28
N ASN A 79 16.80 -7.46 -115.24
CA ASN A 79 17.62 -7.71 -116.42
C ASN A 79 17.57 -6.56 -117.44
N TYR A 80 18.33 -5.50 -117.20
CA TYR A 80 18.53 -4.38 -118.13
C TYR A 80 19.64 -4.66 -119.16
N LEU A 81 19.43 -5.65 -120.04
CA LEU A 81 20.27 -5.89 -121.23
C LEU A 81 19.46 -6.58 -122.34
N ASN A 82 18.58 -5.83 -123.02
CA ASN A 82 17.87 -6.26 -124.23
C ASN A 82 17.89 -5.11 -125.26
N ASN A 83 18.33 -5.40 -126.49
CA ASN A 83 18.68 -4.46 -127.57
C ASN A 83 19.87 -3.52 -127.19
N ILE A 84 20.93 -3.32 -127.98
CA ILE A 84 21.33 -3.76 -129.34
C ILE A 84 22.88 -3.70 -129.43
N ASP A 85 23.62 -4.31 -130.37
CA ASP A 85 23.22 -5.06 -131.58
C ASP A 85 24.18 -6.23 -131.94
N ASN A 86 23.78 -7.02 -132.95
CA ASN A 86 24.57 -7.82 -133.90
C ASN A 86 26.10 -8.01 -133.69
N VAL A 87 26.47 -9.06 -132.95
CA VAL A 87 27.64 -9.90 -133.28
C VAL A 87 27.23 -11.37 -133.22
N LYS A 88 27.30 -12.10 -134.34
CA LYS A 88 26.93 -13.54 -134.39
C LYS A 88 28.12 -14.41 -134.00
N VAL A 89 27.96 -15.19 -132.92
CA VAL A 89 28.91 -16.23 -132.46
C VAL A 89 28.11 -17.53 -132.21
N PRO A 90 28.65 -18.75 -132.49
CA PRO A 90 27.84 -19.98 -132.60
C PRO A 90 27.14 -20.45 -131.30
N PRO A 91 26.05 -21.25 -131.41
CA PRO A 91 25.24 -21.66 -130.27
C PRO A 91 25.91 -22.79 -129.47
N ILE A 92 26.42 -22.47 -128.28
CA ILE A 92 27.04 -23.43 -127.36
C ILE A 92 26.32 -23.38 -126.00
N PHE A 93 25.63 -24.48 -125.65
CA PHE A 93 24.95 -24.78 -124.37
C PHE A 93 24.13 -23.66 -123.68
N PRO A 94 22.80 -23.60 -123.92
CA PRO A 94 21.89 -22.68 -123.20
C PRO A 94 21.96 -22.79 -121.67
N SER A 95 22.13 -24.00 -121.13
CA SER A 95 22.23 -24.25 -119.69
C SER A 95 23.44 -23.60 -119.03
N ALA A 96 24.59 -23.56 -119.72
CA ALA A 96 25.80 -22.89 -119.23
C ALA A 96 25.60 -21.36 -119.17
N ARG A 97 24.93 -20.79 -120.18
CA ARG A 97 24.61 -19.36 -120.21
C ARG A 97 23.62 -18.98 -119.10
N GLN A 98 22.58 -19.78 -118.89
CA GLN A 98 21.60 -19.55 -117.82
C GLN A 98 22.23 -19.69 -116.42
N ALA A 99 23.13 -20.67 -116.25
CA ALA A 99 23.89 -20.84 -115.02
C ALA A 99 24.90 -19.70 -114.72
N LEU A 100 25.36 -18.96 -115.74
CA LEU A 100 26.18 -17.76 -115.54
C LEU A 100 25.35 -16.56 -115.05
N TYR A 101 24.14 -16.37 -115.58
CA TYR A 101 23.23 -15.31 -115.11
C TYR A 101 22.63 -15.57 -113.71
N THR A 102 22.72 -16.79 -113.18
CA THR A 102 22.33 -17.12 -111.79
C THR A 102 23.50 -17.24 -110.82
N ARG A 103 24.74 -16.89 -111.22
CA ARG A 103 25.92 -16.91 -110.36
C ARG A 103 26.35 -15.50 -109.99
N TYR A 104 26.57 -15.28 -108.70
CA TYR A 104 27.16 -14.05 -108.16
C TYR A 104 28.51 -13.78 -108.83
N THR A 105 28.73 -12.55 -109.28
CA THR A 105 30.06 -12.14 -109.79
C THR A 105 31.05 -11.98 -108.63
N PRO A 106 32.37 -11.94 -108.89
CA PRO A 106 33.35 -11.59 -107.86
C PRO A 106 33.06 -10.25 -107.17
N LYS A 107 32.44 -9.29 -107.89
CA LYS A 107 32.00 -8.01 -107.32
C LYS A 107 30.83 -8.20 -106.36
N ASP A 108 29.87 -9.05 -106.67
CA ASP A 108 28.74 -9.35 -105.79
C ASP A 108 29.19 -10.13 -104.56
N TRP A 109 30.14 -11.06 -104.72
CA TRP A 109 30.78 -11.75 -103.59
C TRP A 109 31.53 -10.77 -102.68
N HIS A 110 32.36 -9.86 -103.24
CA HIS A 110 33.03 -8.83 -102.45
C HIS A 110 32.04 -7.88 -101.76
N ASN A 111 30.98 -7.48 -102.44
CA ASN A 111 29.91 -6.65 -101.85
C ASN A 111 29.24 -7.38 -100.68
N ALA A 112 28.79 -8.62 -100.87
CA ALA A 112 28.15 -9.42 -99.82
C ALA A 112 29.11 -9.69 -98.65
N GLN A 113 30.38 -9.99 -98.92
CA GLN A 113 31.39 -10.21 -97.89
C GLN A 113 31.70 -8.93 -97.10
N MET A 114 31.71 -7.76 -97.76
CA MET A 114 31.84 -6.45 -97.11
C MET A 114 30.60 -6.09 -96.29
N THR A 115 29.39 -6.29 -96.83
CA THR A 115 28.13 -6.08 -96.10
C THR A 115 28.04 -6.98 -94.86
N ASN A 116 28.39 -8.26 -94.98
CA ASN A 116 28.43 -9.19 -93.86
C ASN A 116 29.50 -8.81 -92.83
N TYR A 117 30.67 -8.32 -93.26
CA TYR A 117 31.71 -7.83 -92.35
C TYR A 117 31.24 -6.59 -91.58
N LEU A 118 30.69 -5.58 -92.26
CA LEU A 118 30.18 -4.36 -91.65
C LEU A 118 28.97 -4.63 -90.72
N ALA A 119 28.09 -5.55 -91.09
CA ALA A 119 26.97 -5.97 -90.24
C ALA A 119 27.46 -6.72 -88.99
N SER A 120 28.39 -7.67 -89.15
CA SER A 120 29.02 -8.41 -88.05
C SER A 120 29.76 -7.49 -87.10
N ASP A 121 30.54 -6.54 -87.62
CA ASP A 121 31.26 -5.55 -86.80
C ASP A 121 30.30 -4.63 -86.03
N LYS A 122 29.23 -4.15 -86.68
CA LYS A 122 28.18 -3.35 -86.02
C LYS A 122 27.49 -4.12 -84.89
N ILE A 123 27.20 -5.41 -85.09
CA ILE A 123 26.60 -6.30 -84.08
C ILE A 123 27.60 -6.57 -82.95
N ARG A 124 28.86 -6.90 -83.26
CA ARG A 124 29.95 -7.08 -82.29
C ARG A 124 30.10 -5.83 -81.42
N SER A 125 30.27 -4.67 -82.04
CA SER A 125 30.44 -3.39 -81.36
C SER A 125 29.23 -3.03 -80.47
N ALA A 126 28.02 -3.40 -80.87
CA ALA A 126 26.81 -3.25 -80.05
C ALA A 126 26.80 -4.22 -78.85
N ALA A 127 27.16 -5.49 -79.05
CA ALA A 127 27.26 -6.49 -77.98
C ALA A 127 28.39 -6.17 -76.99
N GLU A 128 29.50 -5.60 -77.46
CA GLU A 128 30.61 -5.13 -76.62
C GLU A 128 30.21 -3.94 -75.75
N ARG A 129 29.47 -2.96 -76.30
CA ARG A 129 28.83 -1.89 -75.52
C ARG A 129 27.86 -2.46 -74.50
N LEU A 130 26.91 -3.31 -74.90
CA LEU A 130 25.93 -3.92 -74.00
C LEU A 130 26.59 -4.69 -72.85
N ARG A 131 27.67 -5.44 -73.13
CA ARG A 131 28.47 -6.14 -72.11
C ARG A 131 29.18 -5.17 -71.17
N SER A 132 29.73 -4.07 -71.70
CA SER A 132 30.39 -3.03 -70.90
C SER A 132 29.39 -2.34 -69.96
N ASP A 133 28.23 -1.93 -70.48
CA ASP A 133 27.16 -1.31 -69.70
C ASP A 133 26.55 -2.28 -68.67
N ALA A 134 26.38 -3.56 -69.02
CA ALA A 134 25.92 -4.58 -68.05
C ALA A 134 26.92 -4.77 -66.90
N ILE A 135 28.23 -4.82 -67.17
CA ILE A 135 29.27 -4.92 -66.14
C ILE A 135 29.35 -3.63 -65.30
N ARG A 136 29.21 -2.46 -65.93
CA ARG A 136 29.15 -1.16 -65.24
C ARG A 136 27.94 -1.08 -64.31
N LEU A 137 26.76 -1.44 -64.81
CA LEU A 137 25.51 -1.46 -64.05
C LEU A 137 25.55 -2.47 -62.90
N ALA A 138 26.10 -3.67 -63.12
CA ALA A 138 26.28 -4.66 -62.07
C ALA A 138 27.12 -4.08 -60.91
N ARG A 139 28.31 -3.55 -61.20
CA ARG A 139 29.18 -2.91 -60.19
C ARG A 139 28.51 -1.75 -59.46
N GLU A 140 27.78 -0.91 -60.19
CA GLU A 140 27.00 0.21 -59.62
C GLU A 140 25.93 -0.29 -58.64
N LYS A 141 25.24 -1.39 -58.96
CA LYS A 141 24.21 -1.98 -58.08
C LYS A 141 24.79 -2.82 -56.95
N ASP A 142 25.95 -3.46 -57.14
CA ASP A 142 26.71 -4.12 -56.07
C ASP A 142 27.15 -3.09 -55.02
N GLU A 143 27.72 -1.97 -55.47
CA GLU A 143 28.16 -0.87 -54.58
C GLU A 143 26.97 -0.22 -53.86
N GLN A 144 25.85 0.02 -54.56
CA GLN A 144 24.62 0.52 -53.95
C GLN A 144 24.05 -0.47 -52.91
N SER A 145 24.07 -1.77 -53.21
CA SER A 145 23.57 -2.81 -52.29
C SER A 145 24.44 -2.92 -51.05
N PHE A 146 25.77 -2.84 -51.20
CA PHE A 146 26.71 -2.80 -50.08
C PHE A 146 26.50 -1.56 -49.21
N LYS A 147 26.35 -0.37 -49.81
CA LYS A 147 26.06 0.89 -49.11
C LYS A 147 24.74 0.84 -48.33
N ASN A 148 23.68 0.34 -48.97
CA ASN A 148 22.37 0.17 -48.33
C ASN A 148 22.47 -0.76 -47.13
N ASN A 149 23.08 -1.94 -47.30
CA ASN A 149 23.28 -2.90 -46.21
C ASN A 149 24.11 -2.29 -45.06
N ALA A 150 25.19 -1.59 -45.37
CA ALA A 150 26.06 -0.96 -44.36
C ALA A 150 25.32 0.12 -43.53
N GLU A 151 24.53 0.98 -44.17
CA GLU A 151 23.69 1.95 -43.45
C GLU A 151 22.59 1.26 -42.64
N SER A 152 21.92 0.22 -43.17
CA SER A 152 20.94 -0.57 -42.41
C SER A 152 21.55 -1.23 -41.18
N SER A 153 22.72 -1.87 -41.30
CA SER A 153 23.46 -2.43 -40.16
C SER A 153 23.83 -1.34 -39.14
N LYS A 154 24.27 -0.16 -39.60
CA LYS A 154 24.59 0.99 -38.75
C LYS A 154 23.35 1.50 -37.98
N ARG A 155 22.19 1.65 -38.64
CA ARG A 155 20.93 2.06 -37.99
C ARG A 155 20.42 1.06 -36.96
N LEU A 156 20.54 -0.24 -37.24
CA LEU A 156 20.27 -1.27 -36.23
C LEU A 156 21.24 -1.16 -35.04
N GLY A 157 22.52 -0.86 -35.29
CA GLY A 157 23.51 -0.63 -34.23
C GLY A 157 23.20 0.61 -33.36
N GLU A 158 22.84 1.73 -33.98
CA GLU A 158 22.34 2.94 -33.31
C GLU A 158 21.12 2.59 -32.43
N ARG A 159 20.12 1.92 -32.99
CA ARG A 159 18.88 1.53 -32.31
C ARG A 159 19.10 0.59 -31.11
N ILE A 160 20.01 -0.38 -31.23
CA ILE A 160 20.36 -1.31 -30.15
C ILE A 160 20.94 -0.56 -28.93
N ASN A 161 21.66 0.54 -29.16
CA ASN A 161 22.19 1.38 -28.08
C ASN A 161 21.09 2.20 -27.41
N ASP A 162 20.16 2.79 -28.16
CA ASP A 162 19.01 3.51 -27.60
C ASP A 162 18.16 2.61 -26.70
N ILE A 163 17.86 1.40 -27.17
CA ILE A 163 17.07 0.42 -26.41
C ILE A 163 17.80 0.02 -25.12
N GLU A 164 19.12 -0.18 -25.17
CA GLU A 164 19.92 -0.55 -24.00
C GLU A 164 20.05 0.61 -23.00
N TYR A 165 20.15 1.86 -23.46
CA TYR A 165 20.09 3.04 -22.59
C TYR A 165 18.76 3.08 -21.81
N TRP A 166 17.62 3.06 -22.51
CA TRP A 166 16.31 3.15 -21.88
C TRP A 166 15.98 1.95 -20.99
N LYS A 167 16.38 0.73 -21.40
CA LYS A 167 16.32 -0.47 -20.55
C LYS A 167 17.09 -0.29 -19.24
N ASN A 168 18.28 0.31 -19.26
CA ASN A 168 19.07 0.51 -18.05
C ASN A 168 18.50 1.62 -17.14
N GLU A 169 17.88 2.68 -17.66
CA GLU A 169 17.15 3.66 -16.83
C GLU A 169 15.86 3.10 -16.24
N LEU A 170 15.14 2.24 -16.97
CA LEU A 170 14.01 1.45 -16.45
C LEU A 170 14.46 0.55 -15.30
N GLU A 171 15.52 -0.26 -15.46
CA GLU A 171 16.04 -1.13 -14.40
C GLU A 171 16.49 -0.35 -13.16
N LYS A 172 17.18 0.79 -13.32
CA LYS A 172 17.56 1.68 -12.21
C LYS A 172 16.34 2.21 -11.46
N THR A 173 15.32 2.66 -12.19
CA THR A 173 14.10 3.25 -11.60
C THR A 173 13.25 2.18 -10.91
N LYS A 174 13.08 1.01 -11.55
CA LYS A 174 12.42 -0.16 -10.98
C LYS A 174 13.04 -0.58 -9.65
N ASN A 175 14.37 -0.67 -9.57
CA ASN A 175 15.05 -1.08 -8.33
C ASN A 175 14.91 -0.03 -7.21
N LYS A 176 14.92 1.27 -7.53
CA LYS A 176 14.60 2.33 -6.56
C LYS A 176 13.16 2.24 -6.04
N LEU A 177 12.20 1.98 -6.94
CA LEU A 177 10.78 1.85 -6.59
C LEU A 177 10.49 0.60 -5.75
N LYS A 178 11.20 -0.52 -5.97
CA LYS A 178 11.12 -1.71 -5.10
C LYS A 178 11.56 -1.38 -3.68
N ASN A 179 12.71 -0.73 -3.50
CA ASN A 179 13.14 -0.27 -2.18
C ASN A 179 12.10 0.66 -1.52
N LYS A 180 11.47 1.57 -2.29
CA LYS A 180 10.43 2.47 -1.76
C LYS A 180 9.13 1.76 -1.38
N ILE A 181 8.77 0.67 -2.07
CA ILE A 181 7.68 -0.23 -1.68
C ILE A 181 7.99 -0.88 -0.32
N ASP A 182 9.21 -1.36 -0.13
CA ASP A 182 9.65 -1.96 1.13
C ASP A 182 9.70 -0.94 2.29
N ASP A 183 10.13 0.31 2.04
CA ASP A 183 10.06 1.41 3.02
C ASP A 183 8.62 1.68 3.49
N VAL A 184 7.69 1.83 2.55
CA VAL A 184 6.26 2.11 2.82
C VAL A 184 5.60 0.92 3.53
N GLU A 185 5.91 -0.30 3.11
CA GLU A 185 5.44 -1.54 3.72
C GLU A 185 5.99 -1.74 5.14
N PHE A 186 7.24 -1.34 5.40
CA PHE A 186 7.81 -1.32 6.76
C PHE A 186 7.08 -0.30 7.65
N LYS A 187 6.92 0.95 7.17
CA LYS A 187 6.24 2.00 7.95
C LYS A 187 4.77 1.67 8.22
N ARG A 188 4.07 1.02 7.28
CA ARG A 188 2.71 0.48 7.48
C ARG A 188 2.64 -0.45 8.69
N ARG A 189 3.55 -1.42 8.80
CA ARG A 189 3.62 -2.35 9.95
C ARG A 189 3.97 -1.63 11.26
N GLU A 190 4.78 -0.59 11.20
CA GLU A 190 5.14 0.22 12.37
C GLU A 190 3.94 1.02 12.92
N VAL A 191 3.11 1.59 12.03
CA VAL A 191 1.85 2.24 12.39
C VAL A 191 0.82 1.23 12.90
N GLU A 192 0.73 0.02 12.31
CA GLU A 192 -0.13 -1.06 12.81
C GLU A 192 0.26 -1.51 14.22
N ARG A 193 1.57 -1.63 14.49
CA ARG A 193 2.09 -1.94 15.82
C ARG A 193 1.70 -0.86 16.82
N GLN A 194 1.95 0.42 16.52
CA GLN A 194 1.58 1.51 17.45
C GLN A 194 0.06 1.57 17.67
N LEU A 195 -0.74 1.35 16.62
CA LEU A 195 -2.21 1.29 16.73
C LEU A 195 -2.64 0.17 17.70
N ALA A 196 -2.07 -1.03 17.59
CA ALA A 196 -2.34 -2.14 18.51
C ALA A 196 -1.88 -1.84 19.95
N GLU A 197 -0.73 -1.17 20.12
CA GLU A 197 -0.20 -0.77 21.43
C GLU A 197 -1.10 0.24 22.17
N THR A 198 -1.95 0.99 21.45
CA THR A 198 -2.93 1.90 22.09
C THR A 198 -4.10 1.19 22.80
N GLU A 199 -4.35 -0.09 22.51
CA GLU A 199 -5.54 -0.78 23.03
C GLU A 199 -5.42 -1.08 24.53
N LYS A 200 -4.21 -1.39 25.03
CA LYS A 200 -3.98 -1.62 26.47
C LYS A 200 -4.26 -0.37 27.32
N PRO A 201 -3.72 0.84 27.03
CA PRO A 201 -4.07 2.04 27.79
C PRO A 201 -5.53 2.45 27.62
N LEU A 202 -6.16 2.25 26.45
CA LEU A 202 -7.59 2.50 26.27
C LEU A 202 -8.43 1.67 27.24
N ARG A 203 -8.17 0.36 27.30
CA ARG A 203 -8.83 -0.53 28.26
C ARG A 203 -8.56 -0.09 29.70
N ILE A 204 -7.32 0.25 30.05
CA ILE A 204 -7.00 0.68 31.42
C ILE A 204 -7.78 1.95 31.80
N ALA A 205 -7.87 2.95 30.92
CA ALA A 205 -8.65 4.16 31.17
C ALA A 205 -10.15 3.87 31.39
N GLN A 206 -10.72 2.93 30.62
CA GLN A 206 -12.11 2.46 30.78
C GLN A 206 -12.31 1.66 32.08
N GLU A 207 -11.40 0.74 32.40
CA GLU A 207 -11.44 -0.09 33.61
C GLU A 207 -11.30 0.78 34.87
N ASN A 208 -10.47 1.83 34.82
CA ASN A 208 -10.36 2.85 35.86
C ASN A 208 -11.71 3.56 36.11
N LEU A 209 -12.39 4.08 35.08
CA LEU A 209 -13.72 4.70 35.26
C LEU A 209 -14.72 3.71 35.87
N TYR A 210 -14.75 2.46 35.38
CA TYR A 210 -15.64 1.42 35.90
C TYR A 210 -15.38 1.05 37.36
N GLU A 211 -14.14 1.13 37.86
CA GLU A 211 -13.87 1.01 39.30
C GLU A 211 -14.36 2.25 40.08
N ARG A 212 -14.26 3.47 39.53
CA ARG A 212 -14.69 4.72 40.18
C ARG A 212 -16.20 4.91 40.29
N GLU A 213 -16.97 4.28 39.39
CA GLU A 213 -18.44 4.14 39.51
C GLU A 213 -18.88 3.35 40.75
N LYS A 214 -17.97 2.63 41.42
CA LYS A 214 -18.25 1.83 42.62
C LYS A 214 -18.08 2.63 43.93
N ARG A 215 -17.70 3.92 43.85
CA ARG A 215 -17.69 4.85 44.99
C ARG A 215 -19.11 5.05 45.51
N GLN A 216 -19.25 5.40 46.78
CA GLN A 216 -20.54 5.37 47.46
C GLN A 216 -20.98 6.73 48.01
N GLY A 217 -22.29 6.94 48.06
CA GLY A 217 -22.90 8.14 48.66
C GLY A 217 -22.37 9.44 48.02
N ILE A 218 -21.91 10.36 48.87
CA ILE A 218 -21.46 11.70 48.47
C ILE A 218 -20.08 11.72 47.78
N ASP A 219 -19.36 10.59 47.72
CA ASP A 219 -18.06 10.50 47.04
C ASP A 219 -18.17 9.98 45.60
N LEU A 220 -19.36 9.56 45.15
CA LEU A 220 -19.64 9.30 43.74
C LEU A 220 -19.86 10.64 43.01
N VAL A 221 -18.76 11.34 42.74
CA VAL A 221 -18.78 12.70 42.18
C VAL A 221 -17.92 12.84 40.92
N HIS A 222 -18.44 13.64 39.98
CA HIS A 222 -17.83 13.98 38.70
C HIS A 222 -16.66 14.98 38.87
N ASP A 223 -15.59 14.47 39.45
CA ASP A 223 -14.40 15.22 39.87
C ASP A 223 -13.38 15.42 38.72
N ASN A 224 -12.20 15.95 39.05
CA ASN A 224 -11.17 16.18 38.03
C ASN A 224 -10.54 14.88 37.50
N VAL A 225 -10.46 13.82 38.32
CA VAL A 225 -9.91 12.53 37.89
C VAL A 225 -10.81 11.90 36.83
N GLU A 226 -12.12 11.93 37.04
CA GLU A 226 -13.09 11.42 36.07
C GLU A 226 -13.02 12.18 34.74
N ARG A 227 -12.90 13.51 34.82
CA ARG A 227 -12.71 14.39 33.66
C ARG A 227 -11.42 14.09 32.89
N GLU A 228 -10.29 13.88 33.57
CA GLU A 228 -9.04 13.53 32.90
C GLU A 228 -9.04 12.10 32.33
N LEU A 229 -9.74 11.14 32.98
CA LEU A 229 -9.92 9.78 32.46
C LEU A 229 -10.79 9.76 31.19
N ILE A 230 -11.86 10.56 31.13
CA ILE A 230 -12.67 10.73 29.92
C ILE A 230 -11.82 11.33 28.80
N ARG A 231 -11.04 12.39 29.10
CA ARG A 231 -10.08 12.98 28.14
C ARG A 231 -8.99 12.00 27.70
N GLU A 232 -8.52 11.11 28.57
CA GLU A 232 -7.57 10.03 28.22
C GLU A 232 -8.20 9.08 27.20
N ILE A 233 -9.41 8.58 27.46
CA ILE A 233 -10.15 7.73 26.53
C ILE A 233 -10.35 8.41 25.16
N ASP A 234 -10.76 9.67 25.14
CA ASP A 234 -11.03 10.38 23.88
C ASP A 234 -9.75 10.76 23.13
N THR A 235 -8.67 11.10 23.83
CA THR A 235 -7.33 11.29 23.24
C THR A 235 -6.83 10.00 22.58
N ILE A 236 -7.01 8.85 23.24
CA ILE A 236 -6.59 7.55 22.68
C ILE A 236 -7.45 7.18 21.48
N LYS A 237 -8.78 7.32 21.55
CA LYS A 237 -9.68 7.08 20.39
C LYS A 237 -9.33 7.98 19.19
N LEU A 238 -9.06 9.27 19.43
CA LEU A 238 -8.65 10.21 18.38
C LEU A 238 -7.32 9.79 17.75
N THR A 239 -6.35 9.33 18.55
CA THR A 239 -5.11 8.74 18.03
C THR A 239 -5.38 7.47 17.23
N GLN A 240 -6.22 6.55 17.71
CA GLN A 240 -6.60 5.36 16.94
C GLN A 240 -7.23 5.73 15.58
N GLN A 241 -8.07 6.76 15.53
CA GLN A 241 -8.65 7.25 14.28
C GLN A 241 -7.59 7.83 13.34
N LYS A 242 -6.70 8.70 13.83
CA LYS A 242 -5.58 9.29 13.04
C LYS A 242 -4.68 8.18 12.46
N LEU A 243 -4.29 7.19 13.28
CA LEU A 243 -3.43 6.08 12.86
C LEU A 243 -4.11 5.20 11.81
N ARG A 244 -5.40 4.85 11.98
CA ARG A 244 -6.19 4.12 10.96
C ARG A 244 -6.27 4.86 9.63
N GLN A 245 -6.43 6.18 9.65
CA GLN A 245 -6.40 7.02 8.43
C GLN A 245 -5.02 7.04 7.77
N MET A 246 -3.93 7.03 8.54
CA MET A 246 -2.57 6.94 8.00
C MET A 246 -2.31 5.57 7.35
N LEU A 247 -2.81 4.47 7.94
CA LEU A 247 -2.73 3.14 7.35
C LEU A 247 -3.42 3.07 5.98
N GLU A 248 -4.60 3.66 5.84
CA GLU A 248 -5.30 3.64 4.55
C GLU A 248 -4.57 4.44 3.46
N ARG A 249 -3.92 5.56 3.85
CA ARG A 249 -3.03 6.30 2.94
C ARG A 249 -1.79 5.48 2.55
N LEU A 250 -1.16 4.79 3.50
CA LEU A 250 -0.01 3.92 3.26
C LEU A 250 -0.39 2.72 2.37
N ASN A 251 -1.55 2.11 2.58
CA ASN A 251 -2.12 1.06 1.71
C ASN A 251 -2.30 1.58 0.28
N THR A 252 -2.92 2.76 0.12
CA THR A 252 -3.17 3.40 -1.17
C THR A 252 -1.85 3.68 -1.90
N GLN A 253 -0.87 4.30 -1.22
CA GLN A 253 0.43 4.58 -1.83
C GLN A 253 1.20 3.30 -2.20
N ASN A 254 1.12 2.26 -1.37
CA ASN A 254 1.73 0.95 -1.67
C ASN A 254 1.09 0.30 -2.92
N ALA A 255 -0.22 0.46 -3.12
CA ALA A 255 -0.91 0.02 -4.33
C ALA A 255 -0.49 0.84 -5.58
N LEU A 256 -0.40 2.17 -5.47
CA LEU A 256 0.08 3.05 -6.55
C LEU A 256 1.53 2.74 -6.94
N ASN A 257 2.41 2.56 -5.95
CA ASN A 257 3.80 2.17 -6.16
C ASN A 257 3.89 0.82 -6.90
N ARG A 258 3.08 -0.17 -6.52
CA ARG A 258 3.03 -1.49 -7.17
C ARG A 258 2.47 -1.42 -8.60
N ALA A 259 1.48 -0.57 -8.86
CA ALA A 259 0.97 -0.33 -10.20
C ALA A 259 2.06 0.32 -11.09
N SER A 260 2.69 1.40 -10.63
CA SER A 260 3.78 2.04 -11.36
C SER A 260 5.02 1.14 -11.52
N LEU A 261 5.23 0.18 -10.62
CA LEU A 261 6.28 -0.84 -10.77
C LEU A 261 5.96 -1.82 -11.91
N HIS A 262 4.70 -2.23 -12.04
CA HIS A 262 4.27 -3.14 -13.11
C HIS A 262 4.45 -2.51 -14.50
N GLU A 263 4.08 -1.23 -14.67
CA GLU A 263 4.29 -0.48 -15.92
C GLU A 263 5.78 -0.41 -16.31
N LEU A 264 6.69 -0.22 -15.34
CA LEU A 264 8.14 -0.26 -15.59
C LEU A 264 8.64 -1.66 -15.96
N GLU A 265 8.06 -2.72 -15.39
CA GLU A 265 8.42 -4.11 -15.70
C GLU A 265 7.95 -4.54 -17.08
N LEU A 266 6.74 -4.12 -17.51
CA LEU A 266 6.24 -4.33 -18.87
C LEU A 266 7.10 -3.60 -19.91
N ASP A 267 7.39 -2.31 -19.70
CA ASP A 267 8.25 -1.54 -20.61
C ASP A 267 9.67 -2.14 -20.68
N ALA A 268 10.26 -2.53 -19.54
CA ALA A 268 11.57 -3.18 -19.53
C ALA A 268 11.57 -4.53 -20.28
N GLN A 269 10.47 -5.30 -20.21
CA GLN A 269 10.30 -6.55 -20.94
C GLN A 269 10.20 -6.33 -22.46
N ASP A 270 9.44 -5.32 -22.91
CA ASP A 270 9.33 -4.98 -24.32
C ASP A 270 10.64 -4.39 -24.89
N LYS A 271 11.32 -3.53 -24.13
CA LYS A 271 12.68 -3.07 -24.47
C LYS A 271 13.66 -4.24 -24.58
N PHE A 272 13.62 -5.21 -23.66
CA PHE A 272 14.44 -6.43 -23.75
C PHE A 272 14.12 -7.24 -25.01
N ARG A 273 12.84 -7.47 -25.31
CA ARG A 273 12.40 -8.21 -26.51
C ARG A 273 12.82 -7.51 -27.81
N ALA A 274 12.64 -6.20 -27.89
CA ALA A 274 13.09 -5.38 -29.03
C ALA A 274 14.60 -5.49 -29.21
N ARG A 275 15.40 -5.36 -28.13
CA ARG A 275 16.86 -5.54 -28.19
C ARG A 275 17.25 -6.90 -28.75
N VAL A 276 16.59 -7.98 -28.34
CA VAL A 276 16.91 -9.35 -28.83
C VAL A 276 16.62 -9.48 -30.34
N LEU A 277 15.50 -8.93 -30.82
CA LEU A 277 15.14 -8.95 -32.24
C LEU A 277 16.09 -8.09 -33.08
N ASP A 278 16.34 -6.84 -32.68
CA ASP A 278 17.23 -5.92 -33.40
C ASP A 278 18.68 -6.43 -33.38
N SER A 279 19.12 -7.02 -32.27
CA SER A 279 20.43 -7.68 -32.19
C SER A 279 20.51 -8.88 -33.13
N ALA A 280 19.47 -9.72 -33.21
CA ALA A 280 19.44 -10.83 -34.15
C ALA A 280 19.54 -10.32 -35.60
N ALA A 281 18.74 -9.31 -35.97
CA ALA A 281 18.75 -8.69 -37.29
C ALA A 281 20.13 -8.09 -37.64
N HIS A 282 20.76 -7.35 -36.71
CA HIS A 282 22.08 -6.74 -36.91
C HIS A 282 23.20 -7.78 -37.19
N HIS A 283 23.06 -9.02 -36.70
CA HIS A 283 24.02 -10.09 -36.92
C HIS A 283 23.75 -10.93 -38.19
N ILE A 284 22.66 -10.67 -38.93
CA ILE A 284 22.41 -11.32 -40.23
C ILE A 284 23.41 -10.79 -41.27
N LYS A 285 24.03 -11.71 -42.02
CA LYS A 285 24.95 -11.44 -43.12
C LYS A 285 24.49 -12.25 -44.33
N THR A 286 24.89 -11.87 -45.54
CA THR A 286 24.52 -12.59 -46.78
C THR A 286 24.91 -14.08 -46.81
N THR A 287 25.80 -14.52 -45.92
CA THR A 287 26.23 -15.92 -45.72
C THR A 287 25.58 -16.62 -44.53
N SER A 288 24.66 -15.97 -43.81
CA SER A 288 23.94 -16.56 -42.66
C SER A 288 22.93 -17.62 -43.11
N ARG A 289 22.85 -18.73 -42.38
CA ARG A 289 21.83 -19.77 -42.58
C ARG A 289 20.45 -19.25 -42.18
N GLY A 290 19.40 -19.66 -42.90
CA GLY A 290 18.01 -19.31 -42.59
C GLY A 290 17.48 -18.01 -43.21
N ILE A 291 18.24 -17.36 -44.09
CA ILE A 291 17.73 -16.29 -44.95
C ILE A 291 16.79 -16.89 -46.00
N ASN A 292 15.63 -16.26 -46.19
CA ASN A 292 14.62 -16.63 -47.17
C ASN A 292 14.07 -15.36 -47.84
N PHE A 293 13.37 -15.52 -48.98
CA PHE A 293 12.54 -14.46 -49.55
C PHE A 293 11.19 -14.43 -48.82
N TYR A 294 10.73 -13.23 -48.46
CA TYR A 294 9.43 -12.98 -47.83
C TYR A 294 8.64 -12.05 -48.74
N GLU A 295 7.83 -12.62 -49.63
CA GLU A 295 7.10 -11.86 -50.66
C GLU A 295 6.06 -10.93 -50.03
N GLY A 296 6.06 -9.66 -50.44
CA GLY A 296 5.10 -8.66 -49.99
C GLY A 296 5.40 -8.01 -48.64
N ILE A 297 6.47 -8.40 -47.94
CA ILE A 297 6.83 -7.87 -46.60
C ILE A 297 7.04 -6.35 -46.61
N GLU A 298 7.48 -5.80 -47.72
CA GLU A 298 7.68 -4.36 -47.96
C GLU A 298 6.37 -3.54 -47.96
N ASN A 299 5.21 -4.21 -47.99
CA ASN A 299 3.88 -3.59 -47.92
C ASN A 299 3.22 -3.77 -46.54
N VAL A 300 3.90 -4.42 -45.58
CA VAL A 300 3.36 -4.71 -44.24
C VAL A 300 3.90 -3.69 -43.23
N ASP A 301 3.18 -2.57 -43.08
CA ASP A 301 3.44 -1.61 -42.01
C ASP A 301 2.64 -1.98 -40.74
N ASN A 302 3.36 -2.47 -39.73
CA ASN A 302 2.83 -2.73 -38.39
C ASN A 302 3.38 -1.71 -37.36
N THR A 303 3.90 -0.56 -37.80
CA THR A 303 4.44 0.45 -36.89
C THR A 303 3.32 1.24 -36.19
N VAL A 304 3.42 1.34 -34.86
CA VAL A 304 2.43 2.01 -34.00
C VAL A 304 3.00 3.22 -33.25
N SER A 305 4.29 3.51 -33.41
CA SER A 305 4.99 4.57 -32.70
C SER A 305 6.21 5.08 -33.49
N VAL A 306 6.41 6.39 -33.52
CA VAL A 306 7.65 7.04 -33.98
C VAL A 306 8.67 7.16 -32.82
N PRO A 307 9.99 7.34 -33.08
CA PRO A 307 11.01 7.36 -32.03
C PRO A 307 10.73 8.35 -30.89
N GLU A 308 10.19 9.53 -31.20
CA GLU A 308 9.83 10.58 -30.24
C GLU A 308 8.71 10.13 -29.29
N THR A 309 7.75 9.34 -29.79
CA THR A 309 6.66 8.77 -28.97
C THR A 309 7.11 7.56 -28.17
N TRP A 310 8.01 6.74 -28.73
CA TRP A 310 8.60 5.58 -28.05
C TRP A 310 9.50 5.99 -26.88
N THR A 311 10.31 7.04 -27.05
CA THR A 311 11.11 7.64 -25.97
C THR A 311 10.19 8.23 -24.89
N ARG A 312 9.22 9.06 -25.30
CA ARG A 312 8.30 9.73 -24.37
C ARG A 312 7.49 8.76 -23.51
N TYR A 313 7.13 7.59 -24.04
CA TYR A 313 6.43 6.54 -23.27
C TYR A 313 7.26 6.09 -22.05
N THR A 314 8.55 5.81 -22.27
CA THR A 314 9.46 5.41 -21.18
C THR A 314 9.79 6.57 -20.24
N GLU A 315 10.01 7.77 -20.77
CA GLU A 315 10.20 8.99 -19.96
C GLU A 315 9.01 9.23 -19.03
N GLU A 316 7.78 9.10 -19.53
CA GLU A 316 6.55 9.30 -18.79
C GLU A 316 6.32 8.22 -17.72
N ASN A 317 6.65 6.95 -18.00
CA ASN A 317 6.60 5.88 -17.01
C ASN A 317 7.64 6.05 -15.90
N ILE A 318 8.86 6.48 -16.23
CA ILE A 318 9.90 6.84 -15.25
C ILE A 318 9.48 8.07 -14.44
N ARG A 319 8.92 9.11 -15.08
CA ARG A 319 8.43 10.33 -14.42
C ARG A 319 7.31 10.02 -13.42
N ARG A 320 6.38 9.13 -13.78
CA ARG A 320 5.32 8.64 -12.87
C ARG A 320 5.91 7.93 -11.67
N ALA A 321 6.80 6.97 -11.88
CA ALA A 321 7.47 6.25 -10.79
C ALA A 321 8.21 7.18 -9.82
N LEU A 322 8.91 8.21 -10.33
CA LEU A 322 9.57 9.22 -9.50
C LEU A 322 8.57 10.10 -8.72
N SER A 323 7.40 10.40 -9.30
CA SER A 323 6.30 11.10 -8.62
C SER A 323 5.69 10.27 -7.48
N GLU A 324 5.48 8.97 -7.69
CA GLU A 324 5.01 8.05 -6.65
C GLU A 324 6.05 7.84 -5.54
N MET A 325 7.34 7.85 -5.88
CA MET A 325 8.41 7.87 -4.88
C MET A 325 8.40 9.15 -4.03
N SER A 326 8.21 10.33 -4.63
CA SER A 326 8.14 11.60 -3.89
C SER A 326 6.95 11.64 -2.93
N GLN A 327 5.76 11.24 -3.39
CA GLN A 327 4.56 11.13 -2.56
C GLN A 327 4.76 10.11 -1.42
N SER A 328 5.48 9.02 -1.68
CA SER A 328 5.86 8.05 -0.65
C SER A 328 6.78 8.65 0.41
N ASP A 329 7.80 9.42 0.03
CA ASP A 329 8.72 10.06 0.99
C ASP A 329 8.03 11.16 1.82
N GLU A 330 7.11 11.92 1.24
CA GLU A 330 6.24 12.85 1.99
C GLU A 330 5.35 12.10 2.99
N LEU A 331 4.75 10.98 2.58
CA LEU A 331 3.86 10.17 3.41
C LEU A 331 4.62 9.46 4.56
N LEU A 332 5.83 8.97 4.31
CA LEU A 332 6.71 8.40 5.34
C LEU A 332 7.05 9.45 6.42
N ASN A 333 7.37 10.68 6.01
CA ASN A 333 7.64 11.78 6.93
C ASN A 333 6.39 12.20 7.72
N ALA A 334 5.23 12.33 7.06
CA ALA A 334 3.96 12.62 7.72
C ALA A 334 3.56 11.51 8.71
N SER A 335 3.84 10.24 8.39
CA SER A 335 3.66 9.11 9.30
C SER A 335 4.55 9.23 10.53
N ASN A 336 5.85 9.48 10.37
CA ASN A 336 6.78 9.67 11.50
C ASN A 336 6.32 10.80 12.45
N GLN A 337 5.91 11.94 11.89
CA GLN A 337 5.41 13.08 12.66
C GLN A 337 4.13 12.74 13.42
N LEU A 338 3.17 12.08 12.76
CA LEU A 338 1.93 11.63 13.41
C LEU A 338 2.21 10.64 14.54
N MET A 339 3.05 9.64 14.31
CA MET A 339 3.38 8.60 15.30
C MET A 339 4.01 9.20 16.56
N ALA A 340 4.94 10.14 16.40
CA ALA A 340 5.56 10.87 17.51
C ALA A 340 4.56 11.77 18.25
N ALA A 341 3.75 12.55 17.52
CA ALA A 341 2.73 13.41 18.11
C ALA A 341 1.69 12.60 18.89
N SER A 342 1.16 11.53 18.31
CA SER A 342 0.20 10.63 18.98
C SER A 342 0.75 9.99 20.25
N ASN A 343 2.05 9.65 20.31
CA ASN A 343 2.66 9.15 21.54
C ASN A 343 2.83 10.25 22.59
N ASN A 344 3.20 11.47 22.18
CA ASN A 344 3.29 12.63 23.07
C ASN A 344 1.92 12.99 23.69
N ASP A 345 0.87 13.07 22.84
CA ASP A 345 -0.52 13.36 23.25
C ASP A 345 -0.98 12.37 24.33
N MET A 346 -0.82 11.06 24.05
CA MET A 346 -1.22 10.00 24.98
C MET A 346 -0.38 9.99 26.27
N TRP A 347 0.94 10.14 26.18
CA TRP A 347 1.83 10.15 27.34
C TRP A 347 1.60 11.36 28.26
N SER A 348 1.30 12.54 27.69
CA SER A 348 0.96 13.73 28.48
C SER A 348 -0.36 13.52 29.24
N GLN A 349 -1.40 13.01 28.56
CA GLN A 349 -2.70 12.79 29.21
C GLN A 349 -2.64 11.67 30.26
N TRP A 350 -1.87 10.60 30.02
CA TRP A 350 -1.60 9.55 31.00
C TRP A 350 -1.03 10.11 32.31
N ASN A 351 -0.13 11.10 32.22
CA ASN A 351 0.46 11.77 33.37
C ASN A 351 -0.48 12.78 34.03
N HIS A 352 -1.30 13.51 33.27
CA HIS A 352 -2.34 14.38 33.85
C HIS A 352 -3.34 13.58 34.70
N VAL A 353 -3.74 12.39 34.26
CA VAL A 353 -4.57 11.47 35.06
C VAL A 353 -3.84 11.01 36.33
N ASN A 354 -2.57 10.61 36.24
CA ASN A 354 -1.79 10.16 37.41
C ASN A 354 -1.68 11.27 38.47
N VAL A 355 -1.32 12.50 38.08
CA VAL A 355 -1.22 13.64 38.99
C VAL A 355 -2.59 14.00 39.58
N SER A 356 -3.67 13.91 38.79
CA SER A 356 -5.03 14.12 39.32
C SER A 356 -5.43 13.04 40.34
N LEU A 357 -5.03 11.79 40.15
CA LEU A 357 -5.27 10.68 41.10
C LEU A 357 -4.49 10.87 42.40
N GLU A 358 -3.20 11.20 42.32
CA GLU A 358 -2.34 11.45 43.48
C GLU A 358 -2.90 12.59 44.35
N ASN A 359 -3.31 13.70 43.72
CA ASN A 359 -4.00 14.78 44.40
C ASN A 359 -5.32 14.33 45.05
N ARG A 360 -6.13 13.53 44.35
CA ARG A 360 -7.44 13.08 44.86
C ARG A 360 -7.31 12.13 46.04
N VAL A 361 -6.39 11.17 45.99
CA VAL A 361 -6.09 10.27 47.12
C VAL A 361 -5.61 11.08 48.33
N GLN A 362 -4.79 12.11 48.12
CA GLN A 362 -4.34 12.99 49.20
C GLN A 362 -5.48 13.84 49.80
N GLU A 363 -6.41 14.36 48.99
CA GLU A 363 -7.63 15.03 49.46
C GLU A 363 -8.49 14.11 50.36
N GLU A 364 -8.78 12.90 49.88
CA GLU A 364 -9.62 11.94 50.59
C GLU A 364 -8.95 11.44 51.88
N GLN A 365 -7.64 11.23 51.88
CA GLN A 365 -6.88 10.86 53.07
C GLN A 365 -6.87 12.00 54.12
N VAL A 366 -6.80 13.27 53.69
CA VAL A 366 -6.95 14.42 54.59
C VAL A 366 -8.38 14.53 55.14
N ALA A 367 -9.41 14.27 54.34
CA ALA A 367 -10.80 14.23 54.80
C ALA A 367 -11.01 13.12 55.84
N LYS A 368 -10.55 11.90 55.55
CA LYS A 368 -10.57 10.75 56.45
C LYS A 368 -9.93 11.05 57.81
N HIS A 369 -8.70 11.59 57.85
CA HIS A 369 -8.05 11.94 59.11
C HIS A 369 -8.84 12.96 59.93
N LYS A 370 -9.48 13.96 59.29
CA LYS A 370 -10.34 14.92 59.98
C LYS A 370 -11.57 14.24 60.60
N ILE A 371 -12.23 13.34 59.87
CA ILE A 371 -13.39 12.59 60.38
C ILE A 371 -12.99 11.73 61.58
N GLN A 372 -11.85 11.03 61.51
CA GLN A 372 -11.32 10.25 62.65
C GLN A 372 -11.06 11.12 63.88
N ALA A 373 -10.34 12.24 63.72
CA ALA A 373 -10.04 13.17 64.82
C ALA A 373 -11.27 13.92 65.37
N HIS A 374 -12.37 13.97 64.63
CA HIS A 374 -13.67 14.44 65.13
C HIS A 374 -14.45 13.31 65.84
N LEU A 375 -14.41 12.09 65.33
CA LEU A 375 -15.03 10.92 65.96
C LEU A 375 -14.43 10.62 67.34
N GLU A 376 -13.10 10.72 67.49
CA GLU A 376 -12.39 10.61 68.77
C GLU A 376 -12.91 11.64 69.80
N LYS A 377 -13.13 12.89 69.39
CA LYS A 377 -13.66 13.95 70.27
C LYS A 377 -15.12 13.69 70.65
N ILE A 378 -15.94 13.21 69.72
CA ILE A 378 -17.34 12.84 70.00
C ILE A 378 -17.40 11.65 70.97
N LEU A 379 -16.48 10.68 70.86
CA LEU A 379 -16.39 9.56 71.80
C LEU A 379 -15.99 10.02 73.21
N GLN A 380 -15.04 10.96 73.33
CA GLN A 380 -14.67 11.56 74.62
C GLN A 380 -15.84 12.35 75.23
N GLU A 381 -16.51 13.19 74.44
CA GLU A 381 -17.66 13.98 74.91
C GLU A 381 -18.82 13.08 75.37
N ILE A 382 -19.08 11.95 74.69
CA ILE A 382 -20.07 10.95 75.14
C ILE A 382 -19.70 10.43 76.53
N PHE A 383 -18.45 9.99 76.73
CA PHE A 383 -17.98 9.47 78.02
C PHE A 383 -18.06 10.50 79.15
N ASP A 384 -17.73 11.76 78.89
CA ASP A 384 -17.80 12.83 79.89
C ASP A 384 -19.25 13.23 80.20
N VAL A 385 -20.15 13.23 79.22
CA VAL A 385 -21.60 13.41 79.44
C VAL A 385 -22.21 12.22 80.20
N GLU A 386 -21.80 10.98 79.91
CA GLU A 386 -22.23 9.79 80.66
C GLU A 386 -21.79 9.84 82.13
N GLN A 387 -20.55 10.28 82.42
CA GLN A 387 -20.10 10.53 83.79
C GLN A 387 -20.93 11.63 84.49
N ASN A 388 -21.25 12.73 83.78
CA ASN A 388 -22.09 13.81 84.30
C ASN A 388 -23.52 13.33 84.60
N ILE A 389 -24.09 12.45 83.77
CA ILE A 389 -25.40 11.82 83.98
C ILE A 389 -25.41 11.01 85.28
N GLU A 390 -24.41 10.16 85.53
CA GLU A 390 -24.33 9.37 86.78
C GLU A 390 -24.05 10.25 88.01
N PHE A 391 -23.23 11.29 87.87
CA PHE A 391 -23.03 12.28 88.94
C PHE A 391 -24.33 13.03 89.29
N LEU A 392 -25.13 13.42 88.30
CA LEU A 392 -26.43 14.06 88.51
C LEU A 392 -27.44 13.11 89.15
N LYS A 393 -27.55 11.85 88.69
CA LYS A 393 -28.40 10.82 89.31
C LYS A 393 -28.06 10.62 90.79
N LYS A 394 -26.77 10.48 91.11
CA LYS A 394 -26.32 10.38 92.51
C LYS A 394 -26.67 11.64 93.31
N THR A 395 -26.41 12.82 92.75
CA THR A 395 -26.70 14.10 93.42
C THR A 395 -28.19 14.27 93.72
N ILE A 396 -29.08 13.81 92.81
CA ILE A 396 -30.52 13.77 93.02
C ILE A 396 -30.86 12.85 94.20
N ALA A 397 -30.40 11.60 94.20
CA ALA A 397 -30.65 10.65 95.30
C ALA A 397 -30.12 11.16 96.66
N ASP A 398 -28.95 11.80 96.68
CA ASP A 398 -28.41 12.46 97.87
C ASP A 398 -29.34 13.59 98.36
N LYS A 399 -29.99 14.36 97.46
CA LYS A 399 -30.99 15.40 97.84
C LYS A 399 -32.34 14.82 98.24
N GLU A 400 -32.78 13.74 97.60
CA GLU A 400 -34.00 13.02 97.99
C GLU A 400 -33.89 12.45 99.41
N ALA A 401 -32.71 11.97 99.82
CA ALA A 401 -32.46 11.55 101.20
C ALA A 401 -32.58 12.72 102.21
N PHE A 402 -32.04 13.91 101.90
CA PHE A 402 -32.26 15.11 102.72
C PHE A 402 -33.74 15.52 102.76
N LEU A 403 -34.44 15.45 101.63
CA LEU A 403 -35.87 15.77 101.53
C LEU A 403 -36.71 14.80 102.39
N GLN A 404 -36.42 13.50 102.35
CA GLN A 404 -37.09 12.49 103.16
C GLN A 404 -36.91 12.78 104.66
N VAL A 405 -35.71 13.19 105.09
CA VAL A 405 -35.45 13.59 106.48
C VAL A 405 -36.21 14.86 106.86
N ALA A 406 -36.22 15.88 106.01
CA ALA A 406 -36.95 17.13 106.25
C ALA A 406 -38.47 16.91 106.32
N GLN A 407 -39.04 16.14 105.37
CA GLN A 407 -40.44 15.75 105.36
C GLN A 407 -40.83 14.91 106.60
N THR A 408 -40.01 13.92 106.98
CA THR A 408 -40.28 13.08 108.18
C THR A 408 -40.24 13.91 109.46
N ARG A 409 -39.29 14.85 109.58
CA ARG A 409 -39.23 15.81 110.71
C ARG A 409 -40.46 16.72 110.74
N LEU A 410 -40.93 17.20 109.59
CA LEU A 410 -42.10 18.05 109.47
C LEU A 410 -43.39 17.29 109.84
N GLU A 411 -43.57 16.07 109.33
CA GLU A 411 -44.70 15.17 109.63
C GLU A 411 -44.74 14.81 111.13
N THR A 412 -43.60 14.46 111.72
CA THR A 412 -43.53 14.19 113.17
C THR A 412 -44.00 15.40 114.00
N ARG A 413 -43.77 16.63 113.50
CA ARG A 413 -44.15 17.88 114.17
C ARG A 413 -45.59 18.34 113.92
N THR A 414 -46.30 17.81 112.92
CA THR A 414 -47.76 18.05 112.76
C THR A 414 -48.59 17.23 113.74
N ARG A 415 -48.05 16.13 114.28
CA ARG A 415 -48.71 15.26 115.28
C ARG A 415 -48.76 15.84 116.71
N ARG A 416 -48.26 17.06 116.94
CA ARG A 416 -48.25 17.70 118.27
C ARG A 416 -49.69 18.09 118.68
N PRO A 417 -50.16 17.73 119.89
CA PRO A 417 -51.56 17.96 120.29
C PRO A 417 -51.81 19.39 120.81
N ASN A 418 -53.04 19.87 120.62
CA ASN A 418 -53.54 21.10 121.24
C ASN A 418 -52.61 22.31 121.01
N VAL A 419 -52.25 23.05 122.07
CA VAL A 419 -51.41 24.26 122.00
C VAL A 419 -49.96 23.98 121.55
N GLU A 420 -49.48 22.73 121.69
CA GLU A 420 -48.16 22.31 121.21
C GLU A 420 -48.07 22.22 119.69
N ALA A 421 -49.20 22.32 118.96
CA ALA A 421 -49.26 22.50 117.51
C ALA A 421 -48.78 23.90 117.05
N CYS A 422 -47.86 24.52 117.79
CA CYS A 422 -47.38 25.87 117.57
C CYS A 422 -46.58 26.00 116.27
N ARG A 423 -46.84 27.06 115.50
CA ARG A 423 -46.15 27.41 114.26
C ARG A 423 -44.84 28.18 114.54
N ASP A 424 -44.00 27.59 115.37
CA ASP A 424 -42.72 28.13 115.84
C ASP A 424 -41.67 28.33 114.70
N PRO A 425 -40.51 28.97 114.97
CA PRO A 425 -39.48 29.20 113.95
C PRO A 425 -38.90 27.91 113.33
N ALA A 426 -38.83 26.81 114.10
CA ALA A 426 -38.37 25.52 113.59
C ALA A 426 -39.38 24.90 112.60
N MET A 427 -40.68 25.05 112.87
CA MET A 427 -41.76 24.69 111.94
C MET A 427 -41.64 25.48 110.63
N HIS A 428 -41.38 26.79 110.71
CA HIS A 428 -41.16 27.62 109.53
C HIS A 428 -39.92 27.21 108.72
N ARG A 429 -38.77 26.94 109.37
CA ARG A 429 -37.56 26.55 108.63
C ARG A 429 -37.69 25.17 107.98
N LEU A 430 -38.35 24.19 108.63
CA LEU A 430 -38.60 22.87 108.02
C LEU A 430 -39.52 22.96 106.80
N ILE A 431 -40.57 23.79 106.85
CA ILE A 431 -41.43 24.04 105.67
C ILE A 431 -40.59 24.64 104.52
N GLN A 432 -39.75 25.64 104.81
CA GLN A 432 -38.89 26.26 103.81
C GLN A 432 -37.85 25.26 103.26
N GLU A 433 -37.20 24.47 104.11
CA GLU A 433 -36.23 23.42 103.72
C GLU A 433 -36.83 22.40 102.75
N VAL A 434 -38.09 21.97 102.99
CA VAL A 434 -38.82 21.09 102.07
C VAL A 434 -39.10 21.76 100.72
N HIS A 435 -39.43 23.06 100.68
CA HIS A 435 -39.59 23.81 99.42
C HIS A 435 -38.25 24.02 98.69
N ASP A 436 -37.20 24.42 99.41
CA ASP A 436 -35.84 24.62 98.90
C ASP A 436 -35.31 23.33 98.22
N LEU A 437 -35.52 22.18 98.87
CA LEU A 437 -35.11 20.86 98.38
C LEU A 437 -35.95 20.40 97.18
N HIS A 438 -37.27 20.57 97.19
CA HIS A 438 -38.11 20.26 96.02
C HIS A 438 -37.67 21.06 94.77
N ALA A 439 -37.37 22.35 94.92
CA ALA A 439 -36.88 23.18 93.81
C ALA A 439 -35.51 22.68 93.31
N THR A 440 -34.56 22.43 94.23
CA THR A 440 -33.23 21.89 93.91
C THR A 440 -33.30 20.57 93.15
N ILE A 441 -34.18 19.65 93.56
CA ILE A 441 -34.38 18.35 92.90
C ILE A 441 -35.03 18.52 91.51
N ALA A 442 -36.00 19.43 91.37
CA ALA A 442 -36.62 19.73 90.08
C ALA A 442 -35.62 20.31 89.07
N ASP A 443 -34.74 21.22 89.51
CA ASP A 443 -33.66 21.79 88.68
C ASP A 443 -32.63 20.73 88.27
N LEU A 444 -32.22 19.85 89.20
CA LEU A 444 -31.31 18.74 88.91
C LEU A 444 -31.91 17.74 87.91
N HIS A 445 -33.19 17.38 88.04
CA HIS A 445 -33.90 16.60 87.01
C HIS A 445 -34.04 17.35 85.69
N GLY A 446 -34.18 18.68 85.73
CA GLY A 446 -34.15 19.55 84.56
C GLY A 446 -32.83 19.42 83.80
N LYS A 447 -31.70 19.48 84.53
CA LYS A 447 -30.36 19.34 83.96
C LYS A 447 -30.05 17.92 83.51
N LEU A 448 -30.42 16.89 84.27
CA LEU A 448 -30.28 15.48 83.89
C LEU A 448 -30.93 15.20 82.52
N ARG A 449 -32.17 15.67 82.31
CA ARG A 449 -32.85 15.54 81.01
C ARG A 449 -32.16 16.29 79.86
N GLN A 450 -31.38 17.35 80.14
CA GLN A 450 -30.59 18.01 79.09
C GLN A 450 -29.39 17.14 78.68
N GLU A 451 -28.66 16.59 79.66
CA GLU A 451 -27.51 15.70 79.40
C GLU A 451 -27.94 14.41 78.70
N GLU A 452 -29.04 13.79 79.15
CA GLU A 452 -29.63 12.60 78.51
C GLU A 452 -29.99 12.86 77.04
N ASN A 453 -30.55 14.03 76.71
CA ASN A 453 -30.80 14.41 75.32
C ASN A 453 -29.49 14.70 74.56
N ALA A 454 -28.52 15.38 75.18
CA ALA A 454 -27.22 15.68 74.56
C ALA A 454 -26.50 14.38 74.14
N VAL A 455 -26.47 13.36 75.00
CA VAL A 455 -25.88 12.05 74.66
C VAL A 455 -26.58 11.41 73.46
N GLN A 456 -27.91 11.53 73.33
CA GLN A 456 -28.65 11.04 72.17
C GLN A 456 -28.34 11.82 70.88
N HIS A 457 -27.97 13.11 70.97
CA HIS A 457 -27.48 13.87 69.81
C HIS A 457 -26.04 13.51 69.44
N LEU A 458 -25.17 13.28 70.41
CA LEU A 458 -23.80 12.82 70.20
C LEU A 458 -23.75 11.41 69.57
N LEU A 459 -24.58 10.47 70.04
CA LEU A 459 -24.67 9.11 69.48
C LEU A 459 -25.13 9.10 68.01
N ARG A 460 -26.10 9.96 67.64
CA ARG A 460 -26.50 10.15 66.24
C ARG A 460 -25.36 10.73 65.40
N THR A 461 -24.64 11.71 65.95
CA THR A 461 -23.49 12.35 65.30
C THR A 461 -22.35 11.35 65.07
N LYS A 462 -22.04 10.52 66.08
CA LYS A 462 -21.10 9.40 66.01
C LYS A 462 -21.44 8.47 64.85
N SER A 463 -22.68 7.98 64.79
CA SER A 463 -23.12 7.07 63.72
C SER A 463 -23.01 7.70 62.32
N THR A 464 -23.25 9.00 62.17
CA THR A 464 -23.07 9.73 60.91
C THR A 464 -21.59 9.82 60.51
N LEU A 465 -20.70 10.12 61.46
CA LEU A 465 -19.26 10.17 61.23
C LEU A 465 -18.67 8.78 60.91
N GLU A 466 -19.17 7.72 61.55
CA GLU A 466 -18.80 6.34 61.24
C GLU A 466 -19.23 5.93 59.82
N GLN A 467 -20.40 6.39 59.36
CA GLN A 467 -20.87 6.15 57.99
C GLN A 467 -20.03 6.90 56.95
N ASP A 468 -19.73 8.19 57.15
CA ASP A 468 -18.86 8.94 56.24
C ASP A 468 -17.42 8.37 56.24
N LEU A 469 -16.90 7.96 57.40
CA LEU A 469 -15.61 7.27 57.49
C LEU A 469 -15.60 5.96 56.69
N ALA A 470 -16.67 5.17 56.73
CA ALA A 470 -16.80 3.96 55.91
C ALA A 470 -16.80 4.29 54.40
N ILE A 471 -17.51 5.36 53.99
CA ILE A 471 -17.52 5.84 52.61
C ILE A 471 -16.12 6.30 52.17
N LYS A 472 -15.43 7.15 52.95
CA LYS A 472 -14.06 7.60 52.64
C LYS A 472 -13.07 6.45 52.52
N ASN A 473 -13.21 5.39 53.33
CA ASN A 473 -12.37 4.20 53.21
C ASN A 473 -12.65 3.40 51.91
N ASN A 474 -13.91 3.37 51.44
CA ASN A 474 -14.26 2.78 50.14
C ASN A 474 -13.67 3.59 48.98
N SER A 475 -13.82 4.91 48.99
CA SER A 475 -13.28 5.82 47.96
C SER A 475 -11.75 5.69 47.83
N LEU A 476 -11.04 5.73 48.97
CA LEU A 476 -9.58 5.56 49.02
C LEU A 476 -9.12 4.19 48.50
N PHE A 477 -9.81 3.11 48.86
CA PHE A 477 -9.48 1.76 48.36
C PHE A 477 -9.67 1.65 46.84
N ILE A 478 -10.69 2.32 46.29
CA ILE A 478 -10.90 2.38 44.85
C ILE A 478 -9.77 3.16 44.17
N ASP A 479 -9.51 4.41 44.56
CA ASP A 479 -8.54 5.25 43.84
C ASP A 479 -7.08 4.79 44.08
N SER A 480 -6.69 4.42 45.31
CA SER A 480 -5.34 3.93 45.62
C SER A 480 -5.06 2.52 45.10
N ASP A 481 -5.97 1.56 45.37
CA ASP A 481 -5.62 0.13 45.28
C ASP A 481 -6.24 -0.54 44.05
N LYS A 482 -7.35 -0.01 43.51
CA LYS A 482 -7.88 -0.43 42.22
C LYS A 482 -7.33 0.42 41.09
N VAL A 483 -7.64 1.71 41.04
CA VAL A 483 -7.35 2.59 39.89
C VAL A 483 -5.85 2.81 39.75
N MET A 484 -5.17 3.39 40.74
CA MET A 484 -3.70 3.49 40.72
C MET A 484 -3.03 2.10 40.74
N GLY A 485 -3.68 1.07 41.30
CA GLY A 485 -3.24 -0.32 41.24
C GLY A 485 -3.09 -0.84 39.80
N ILE A 486 -4.14 -0.74 39.00
CA ILE A 486 -4.16 -1.13 37.58
C ILE A 486 -3.15 -0.29 36.79
N ARG A 487 -3.13 1.03 36.99
CA ARG A 487 -2.17 1.93 36.29
C ARG A 487 -0.71 1.58 36.62
N ARG A 488 -0.38 1.17 37.84
CA ARG A 488 0.98 0.68 38.21
C ARG A 488 1.40 -0.60 37.46
N THR A 489 0.47 -1.36 36.86
CA THR A 489 0.80 -2.55 36.02
C THR A 489 1.14 -2.21 34.56
N PHE A 490 1.12 -0.93 34.19
CA PHE A 490 1.42 -0.47 32.84
C PHE A 490 2.11 0.90 32.86
N THR A 491 3.39 0.93 32.54
CA THR A 491 4.09 2.16 32.22
C THR A 491 3.80 2.53 30.76
N MET A 492 3.13 3.66 30.53
CA MET A 492 3.08 4.24 29.19
C MET A 492 4.49 4.66 28.77
N GLY A 493 4.96 4.14 27.63
CA GLY A 493 6.30 4.40 27.13
C GLY A 493 6.55 5.89 26.93
N ALA A 494 7.58 6.42 27.59
CA ALA A 494 8.02 7.79 27.34
C ALA A 494 8.38 7.94 25.86
N PRO A 495 8.03 9.08 25.21
CA PRO A 495 8.40 9.29 23.82
C PRO A 495 9.91 9.21 23.66
N GLU A 496 10.36 8.31 22.77
CA GLU A 496 11.77 8.21 22.43
C GLU A 496 12.24 9.56 21.92
N LYS A 497 13.23 10.14 22.60
CA LYS A 497 13.92 11.33 22.08
C LYS A 497 14.50 10.94 20.74
N SER A 498 14.02 11.58 19.68
CA SER A 498 14.39 11.27 18.30
C SER A 498 15.88 11.55 18.06
N SER A 499 16.74 10.59 18.41
CA SER A 499 18.10 10.54 17.92
C SER A 499 18.01 10.40 16.41
N VAL A 500 18.33 11.48 15.71
CA VAL A 500 18.44 11.50 14.25
C VAL A 500 19.62 10.62 13.89
N THR A 501 19.34 9.32 13.81
CA THR A 501 20.28 8.29 13.40
C THR A 501 20.45 8.45 11.91
N SER A 502 21.32 9.37 11.52
CA SER A 502 21.72 9.60 10.14
C SER A 502 22.35 8.31 9.61
N VAL A 503 21.56 7.53 8.85
CA VAL A 503 21.99 6.27 8.24
C VAL A 503 23.00 6.59 7.14
N THR A 504 24.25 6.76 7.54
CA THR A 504 25.40 6.93 6.64
C THR A 504 25.67 5.61 5.93
N PHE A 505 25.04 5.44 4.76
CA PHE A 505 25.24 4.29 3.88
C PHE A 505 26.71 4.18 3.45
N SER A 506 27.47 3.37 4.18
CA SER A 506 28.89 3.15 3.96
C SER A 506 29.12 2.34 2.68
N HIS A 507 29.54 3.02 1.61
CA HIS A 507 29.93 2.37 0.36
C HIS A 507 31.29 1.67 0.50
N PRO A 508 31.38 0.34 0.27
CA PRO A 508 32.67 -0.33 0.21
C PRO A 508 33.33 -0.14 -1.16
N ARG A 509 34.26 0.81 -1.24
CA ARG A 509 35.33 0.86 -2.24
C ARG A 509 36.61 1.26 -1.51
N GLY A 510 37.77 0.67 -1.77
CA GLY A 510 38.09 -0.36 -2.77
C GLY A 510 39.55 -0.16 -3.17
N LEU A 511 40.41 -1.16 -2.94
CA LEU A 511 41.86 -1.03 -3.12
C LEU A 511 42.23 -0.64 -4.55
N ILE A 512 43.00 0.43 -4.69
CA ILE A 512 43.86 0.70 -5.85
C ILE A 512 45.26 0.97 -5.28
N ALA A 513 46.23 0.20 -5.73
CA ALA A 513 47.65 0.41 -5.41
C ALA A 513 48.29 1.37 -6.42
N VAL A 514 49.43 1.94 -6.02
CA VAL A 514 50.40 2.63 -6.87
C VAL A 514 51.75 1.95 -6.65
#